data_AF-A0A654LVD3-F1
#
_entry.id   AF-A0A654LVD3-F1
#
_cell.length_a   1.000
_cell.length_b   1.000
_cell.length_c   1.000
_cell.angle_alpha   90.00
_cell.angle_beta   90.00
_cell.angle_gamma   90.00
#
_symmetry.space_group_name_H-M   'P 1'
#
loop_
_entity.id
_entity.type
_entity.pdbx_description
1 polymer ?
#
loop_
_entity_poly.entity_id
_entity_poly.type
_entity_poly.pdbx_seq_one_letter_code
_entity_poly.pdbx_strand_id
1 'polypeptide(L)' 'MPQNNNKNGNNRGLASASEETRTRVARAGGKAKHDERGLQAASEETRTRVARAGGKASRKNT' A
#
# COMPACT_ATOMS: atom_id res chain seq x y z
N MET A 1 -37.36 11.72 23.81
CA MET A 1 -36.51 10.97 22.87
C MET A 1 -35.38 11.87 22.41
N PRO A 2 -34.10 11.65 22.77
CA PRO A 2 -33.02 12.50 22.29
C PRO A 2 -32.74 12.19 20.81
N GLN A 3 -32.50 13.23 20.02
CA GLN A 3 -32.32 13.14 18.58
C GLN A 3 -30.98 12.48 18.23
N ASN A 4 -31.02 11.40 17.46
CA ASN A 4 -29.86 10.71 16.92
C ASN A 4 -29.27 11.56 15.78
N ASN A 5 -28.27 12.36 16.13
CA ASN A 5 -27.50 13.16 15.17
C ASN A 5 -26.74 12.23 14.24
N ASN A 6 -27.34 11.97 13.07
CA ASN A 6 -26.79 11.25 11.95
C ASN A 6 -25.57 12.01 11.38
N LYS A 7 -24.42 11.85 12.03
CA LYS A 7 -23.13 12.27 11.49
C LYS A 7 -22.82 11.31 10.35
N ASN A 8 -23.01 11.77 9.12
CA ASN A 8 -22.51 11.19 7.87
C ASN A 8 -20.97 11.07 7.90
N GLY A 9 -20.44 10.23 8.79
CA GLY A 9 -19.04 9.88 8.87
C GLY A 9 -18.85 8.55 8.18
N ASN A 10 -18.14 8.54 7.06
CA ASN A 10 -17.78 7.33 6.31
C ASN A 10 -16.86 6.36 7.09
N ASN A 11 -16.77 6.50 8.40
CA ASN A 11 -15.90 5.73 9.27
C ASN A 11 -16.76 4.65 9.96
N ARG A 12 -16.60 3.41 9.49
CA ARG A 12 -17.13 2.19 10.11
C ARG A 12 -15.97 1.25 10.45
N GLY A 13 -16.14 0.41 11.47
CA GLY A 13 -15.15 -0.59 11.85
C GLY A 13 -13.86 0.03 12.42
N LEU A 14 -12.70 -0.44 11.96
CA LEU A 14 -11.39 -0.01 12.49
C LEU A 14 -11.14 1.51 12.30
N ALA A 15 -11.75 2.12 11.28
CA ALA A 15 -11.67 3.57 11.06
C ALA A 15 -12.34 4.40 12.17
N SER A 16 -13.25 3.81 12.94
CA SER A 16 -13.92 4.43 14.09
C SER A 16 -13.21 4.14 15.42
N ALA A 17 -12.17 3.31 15.42
CA ALA A 17 -11.46 2.91 16.62
C ALA A 17 -10.48 3.98 17.11
N SER A 18 -10.11 3.90 18.40
CA SER A 18 -9.09 4.77 18.99
C SER A 18 -7.77 4.70 18.24
N GLU A 19 -6.98 5.79 18.28
CA GLU A 19 -5.63 5.85 17.69
C GLU A 19 -4.75 4.70 18.19
N GLU A 20 -4.86 4.37 19.48
CA GLU A 20 -4.17 3.24 20.09
C GLU A 20 -4.55 1.90 19.43
N THR A 21 -5.85 1.66 19.23
CA THR A 21 -6.34 0.44 18.59
C THR A 21 -5.91 0.36 17.13
N ARG A 22 -6.00 1.48 16.38
CA ARG A 22 -5.53 1.56 14.99
C ARG A 22 -4.04 1.27 14.88
N THR A 23 -3.24 1.87 15.76
CA THR A 23 -1.78 1.66 15.82
C THR A 23 -1.44 0.22 16.15
N ARG A 24 -2.10 -0.38 17.15
CA ARG A 24 -1.90 -1.79 17.53
C ARG A 24 -2.23 -2.75 16.39
N VAL A 25 -3.36 -2.55 15.72
CA VAL A 25 -3.78 -3.41 14.60
C VAL A 25 -2.85 -3.24 13.40
N ALA A 26 -2.43 -2.01 13.08
CA ALA A 26 -1.44 -1.79 12.02
C ALA A 26 -0.11 -2.49 12.29
N ARG A 27 0.36 -2.49 13.55
CA ARG A 27 1.56 -3.24 13.98
C ARG A 27 1.35 -4.75 13.90
N ALA A 28 0.17 -5.24 14.32
CA ALA A 28 -0.17 -6.66 14.30
C ALA A 28 -0.38 -7.21 12.88
N GLY A 29 -0.79 -6.36 11.93
CA GLY A 29 -0.96 -6.72 10.52
C GLY A 29 0.31 -7.20 9.82
N GLY A 30 1.47 -7.02 10.48
CA GLY A 30 2.75 -7.57 10.06
C GLY A 30 3.33 -6.88 8.82
N LYS A 31 4.66 -6.92 8.73
CA LYS A 31 5.35 -6.61 7.47
C LYS A 31 5.23 -7.85 6.58
N ALA A 32 4.86 -7.68 5.31
CA ALA A 32 4.91 -8.78 4.36
C ALA A 32 6.34 -9.37 4.36
N LYS A 33 6.47 -10.70 4.44
CA LYS A 33 7.76 -11.41 4.60
C LYS A 33 8.75 -11.22 3.44
N HIS A 34 8.35 -10.51 2.39
CA HIS A 34 9.15 -10.34 1.18
C HIS A 34 9.77 -8.94 1.18
N ASP A 35 11.09 -8.89 1.29
CA ASP A 35 11.88 -7.65 1.15
C ASP A 35 11.94 -7.16 -0.31
N GLU A 36 11.72 -8.06 -1.28
CA GLU A 36 11.71 -7.78 -2.72
C GLU A 36 10.44 -8.33 -3.37
N ARG A 37 9.91 -7.63 -4.38
CA ARG A 37 8.72 -8.07 -5.15
C ARG A 37 8.90 -7.91 -6.65
N GLY A 38 8.27 -8.79 -7.43
CA GLY A 38 8.24 -8.69 -8.90
C GLY A 38 9.65 -8.69 -9.50
N LEU A 39 9.93 -7.75 -10.41
CA LEU A 39 11.23 -7.64 -11.07
C LEU A 39 12.39 -7.35 -10.10
N GLN A 40 12.11 -6.77 -8.93
CA GLN A 40 13.13 -6.52 -7.92
C GLN A 40 13.76 -7.84 -7.42
N ALA A 41 12.95 -8.89 -7.30
CA ALA A 41 13.37 -10.22 -6.84
C ALA A 41 14.05 -11.07 -7.93
N ALA A 42 14.17 -10.53 -9.15
CA ALA A 42 14.78 -11.25 -10.26
C ALA A 42 16.33 -11.13 -10.22
N SER A 43 17.01 -12.09 -10.85
CA SER A 43 18.47 -12.05 -11.02
C SER A 43 18.94 -10.75 -11.67
N GLU A 44 20.17 -10.32 -11.39
CA GLU A 44 20.76 -9.15 -12.06
C GLU A 44 20.66 -9.25 -13.58
N GLU A 45 20.97 -10.42 -14.15
CA GLU A 45 20.85 -10.66 -15.59
C GLU A 45 19.44 -10.38 -16.10
N THR A 46 18.40 -10.86 -15.40
CA THR A 46 17.00 -10.62 -15.77
C THR A 46 16.63 -9.15 -15.61
N ARG A 47 17.09 -8.49 -14.54
CA ARG A 47 16.88 -7.05 -14.33
C ARG A 47 17.51 -6.23 -15.46
N THR A 48 18.75 -6.54 -15.84
CA THR A 48 19.47 -5.89 -16.94
C THR A 48 18.79 -6.13 -18.28
N ARG A 49 18.36 -7.37 -18.57
CA ARG A 49 17.64 -7.70 -19.80
C ARG A 49 16.33 -6.93 -19.91
N VAL A 50 15.55 -6.90 -18.83
CA VAL A 50 14.27 -6.16 -18.80
C VAL A 50 14.50 -4.65 -18.87
N ALA A 51 15.50 -4.09 -18.20
CA ALA A 51 15.84 -2.68 -18.33
C ALA A 51 16.24 -2.30 -19.76
N ARG A 52 17.03 -3.14 -20.44
CA ARG A 52 17.38 -2.95 -21.86
C ARG A 52 16.16 -3.05 -22.78
N ALA A 53 15.25 -4.00 -22.53
CA ALA A 53 14.01 -4.13 -23.29
C ALA A 53 13.02 -2.99 -23.01
N GLY A 54 12.94 -2.54 -21.76
CA GLY A 54 12.05 -1.49 -21.27
C GLY A 54 12.56 -0.06 -21.51
N GLY A 55 13.85 0.12 -21.79
CA GLY A 55 14.46 1.40 -22.17
C GLY A 55 13.91 2.00 -23.47
N LYS A 56 12.99 1.32 -24.17
CA LYS A 56 12.18 1.87 -25.27
C LYS A 56 10.94 2.64 -24.79
N ALA A 57 10.66 2.73 -23.50
CA ALA A 57 9.63 3.60 -22.95
C ALA A 57 10.21 5.02 -22.78
N SER A 58 10.33 5.77 -23.88
CA SER A 58 10.61 7.20 -23.83
C SER A 58 9.42 7.90 -23.15
N ARG A 59 9.63 8.44 -21.96
CA ARG A 59 8.74 9.47 -21.42
C ARG A 59 8.90 10.70 -22.30
N LYS A 60 7.96 10.96 -23.21
CA LYS A 60 7.82 12.31 -23.79
C LYS A 60 7.46 13.24 -22.63
N ASN A 61 8.39 14.10 -22.23
CA ASN A 61 8.05 15.28 -21.46
C ASN A 61 7.38 16.26 -22.45
N THR A 62 6.06 16.31 -22.42
CA THR A 62 5.24 17.41 -22.95
C THR A 62 4.73 18.23 -21.79
#